data_AF-A0A522R6N0-F1
#
_entry.id   AF-A0A522R6N0-F1
#
_cell.length_a   1.000
_cell.length_b   1.000
_cell.length_c   1.000
_cell.angle_alpha   90.00
_cell.angle_beta   90.00
_cell.angle_gamma   90.00
#
_symmetry.space_group_name_H-M   'P 1'
#
loop_
_entity.id
_entity.type
_entity.pdbx_description
1 polymer ?
#
loop_
_entity_poly.entity_id
_entity_poly.type
_entity_poly.pdbx_seq_one_letter_code
_entity_poly.pdbx_strand_id
1 'polypeptide(L)'
;MNAVSMVQKSACLLAICFLAGCTPPVQVKDVLANQTSFLDANFSPDNLPPSVRNTITQSDNRPLSFNKMVFHLDWTLNIDDKAKTMHEDQMLTLTNAGGSFARMLIEDSRNSVPTHQQDSLTYRGLLPLRQQSFAMNASIGGFAYVMHDLKQFDPITPTANTLEYAYTSGTSVQFMNFRDGHTTCTLGKPYSASQLFASLEGQARKVDCTWYNSNGAVSGKRTYAYLEHYGVAIGTGSQLASGISEAKVTSASIE
;
A
#
# COMPACT_ATOMS: atom_id res chain seq x y z
N MET A 1 30.70 27.55 68.85
CA MET A 1 29.65 26.54 68.68
C MET A 1 28.57 27.19 67.82
N ASN A 2 28.45 26.79 66.55
CA ASN A 2 27.30 27.09 65.70
C ASN A 2 27.20 25.98 64.64
N ALA A 3 25.99 25.43 64.53
CA ALA A 3 25.64 24.23 63.80
C ALA A 3 25.67 24.44 62.28
N VAL A 4 26.22 23.47 61.54
CA VAL A 4 26.09 23.38 60.09
C VAL A 4 25.04 22.31 59.77
N SER A 5 23.99 22.75 59.08
CA SER A 5 22.78 22.00 58.77
C SER A 5 23.01 20.90 57.73
N MET A 6 22.44 19.74 58.02
CA MET A 6 22.27 18.59 57.13
C MET A 6 21.07 18.83 56.19
N VAL A 7 21.29 19.00 54.89
CA VAL A 7 20.22 18.91 53.87
C VAL A 7 20.76 18.16 52.65
N GLN A 8 20.52 16.87 52.59
CA GLN A 8 20.66 16.07 51.37
C GLN A 8 19.39 15.24 51.23
N LYS A 9 18.37 15.83 50.61
CA LYS A 9 17.09 15.19 50.31
C LYS A 9 16.97 14.97 48.81
N SER A 10 16.90 13.70 48.44
CA SER A 10 16.03 13.10 47.44
C SER A 10 15.79 13.85 46.12
N ALA A 11 16.42 13.37 45.05
CA ALA A 11 15.91 13.59 43.69
C ALA A 11 16.35 12.43 42.77
N CYS A 12 15.48 11.43 42.58
CA CYS A 12 15.46 10.55 41.41
C CYS A 12 14.27 9.59 41.49
N LEU A 13 13.08 10.07 41.12
CA LEU A 13 11.90 9.22 40.89
C LEU A 13 10.88 9.99 40.02
N LEU A 14 11.25 10.25 38.77
CA LEU A 14 10.32 10.78 37.76
C LEU A 14 10.84 10.45 36.35
N ALA A 15 10.74 9.17 35.96
CA ALA A 15 11.07 8.73 34.60
C ALA A 15 10.30 7.47 34.16
N ILE A 16 8.99 7.38 34.41
CA ILE A 16 8.17 6.22 33.96
C ILE A 16 6.83 6.63 33.33
N CYS A 17 6.75 7.75 32.61
CA CYS A 17 5.53 8.10 31.86
C CYS A 17 5.72 8.32 30.35
N PHE A 18 6.90 8.05 29.78
CA PHE A 18 7.15 8.20 28.33
C PHE A 18 7.00 6.92 27.51
N LEU A 19 6.60 5.79 28.10
CA LEU A 19 6.51 4.50 27.38
C LEU A 19 5.11 4.12 26.90
N ALA A 20 4.09 4.95 27.12
CA ALA A 20 2.77 4.78 26.53
C ALA A 20 2.53 5.84 25.46
N GLY A 21 3.28 5.76 24.36
CA GLY A 21 3.01 6.52 23.14
C GLY A 21 1.74 6.03 22.46
N CYS A 22 0.59 6.24 23.10
CA CYS A 22 -0.71 6.02 22.49
C CYS A 22 -0.87 7.05 21.36
N THR A 23 -0.58 6.63 20.13
CA THR A 23 -1.00 7.41 18.97
C THR A 23 -2.53 7.43 18.97
N PRO A 24 -3.16 8.61 19.04
CA PRO A 24 -4.62 8.69 19.05
C PRO A 24 -5.16 8.07 17.75
N PRO A 25 -6.32 7.40 17.80
CA PRO A 25 -6.92 6.85 16.60
C PRO A 25 -7.15 7.94 15.55
N VAL A 26 -6.82 7.64 14.29
CA VAL A 26 -7.02 8.56 13.16
C VAL A 26 -8.52 8.77 12.95
N GLN A 27 -8.95 10.03 12.97
CA GLN A 27 -10.34 10.38 12.68
C GLN A 27 -10.57 10.40 11.17
N VAL A 28 -11.56 9.66 10.68
CA VAL A 28 -11.87 9.60 9.24
C VAL A 28 -12.19 10.98 8.68
N LYS A 29 -12.97 11.78 9.43
CA LYS A 29 -13.32 13.15 9.04
C LYS A 29 -12.10 14.05 8.80
N ASP A 30 -11.02 13.85 9.55
CA ASP A 30 -9.82 14.70 9.45
C ASP A 30 -8.98 14.29 8.23
N VAL A 31 -8.95 12.99 7.91
CA VAL A 31 -8.36 12.47 6.67
C VAL A 31 -9.13 13.01 5.46
N LEU A 32 -10.46 12.93 5.47
CA LEU A 32 -11.29 13.40 4.36
C LEU A 32 -11.21 14.92 4.17
N ALA A 33 -11.06 15.68 5.25
CA ALA A 33 -10.92 17.14 5.15
C ALA A 33 -9.59 17.57 4.51
N ASN A 34 -8.54 16.74 4.57
CA ASN A 34 -7.23 17.06 4.00
C ASN A 34 -6.43 15.81 3.59
N GLN A 35 -6.97 15.09 2.60
CA GLN A 35 -6.41 13.81 2.14
C GLN A 35 -4.96 13.96 1.67
N THR A 36 -4.64 15.01 0.91
CA THR A 36 -3.29 15.23 0.38
C THR A 36 -2.25 15.40 1.48
N SER A 37 -2.53 16.27 2.48
CA SER A 37 -1.59 16.46 3.59
C SER A 37 -1.47 15.21 4.45
N PHE A 38 -2.56 14.46 4.62
CA PHE A 38 -2.52 13.18 5.34
C PHE A 38 -1.62 12.16 4.62
N LEU A 39 -1.77 12.03 3.29
CA LEU A 39 -0.94 11.17 2.45
C LEU A 39 0.54 11.57 2.48
N ASP A 40 0.85 12.85 2.30
CA ASP A 40 2.22 13.37 2.33
C ASP A 40 2.90 13.06 3.68
N ALA A 41 2.21 13.26 4.80
CA ALA A 41 2.78 13.08 6.13
C ALA A 41 2.96 11.61 6.55
N ASN A 42 2.11 10.70 6.05
CA ASN A 42 2.04 9.34 6.55
C ASN A 42 2.52 8.27 5.57
N PHE A 43 2.61 8.58 4.28
CA PHE A 43 2.91 7.60 3.24
C PHE A 43 4.12 7.99 2.39
N SER A 44 5.15 8.59 3.02
CA SER A 44 6.44 8.82 2.37
C SER A 44 7.41 7.66 2.62
N PRO A 45 8.45 7.47 1.78
CA PRO A 45 9.51 6.49 2.04
C PRO A 45 10.19 6.67 3.41
N ASP A 46 10.20 7.87 3.97
CA ASP A 46 10.77 8.14 5.29
C ASP A 46 9.92 7.60 6.45
N ASN A 47 8.65 7.27 6.20
CA ASN A 47 7.79 6.59 7.17
C ASN A 47 8.00 5.06 7.18
N LEU A 48 8.89 4.52 6.35
CA LEU A 48 9.22 3.10 6.34
C LEU A 48 10.38 2.79 7.29
N PRO A 49 10.44 1.56 7.84
CA PRO A 49 11.63 1.07 8.51
C PRO A 49 12.86 1.18 7.60
N PRO A 50 14.02 1.64 8.11
CA PRO A 50 15.22 1.81 7.29
C PRO A 50 15.68 0.53 6.58
N SER A 51 15.48 -0.64 7.20
CA SER A 51 15.78 -1.95 6.58
C SER A 51 15.00 -2.13 5.27
N VAL A 52 13.68 -1.99 5.31
CA VAL A 52 12.79 -2.11 4.15
C VAL A 52 13.17 -1.10 3.06
N ARG A 53 13.32 0.18 3.44
CA ARG A 53 13.68 1.24 2.49
C ARG A 53 15.02 0.96 1.82
N ASN A 54 16.05 0.58 2.58
CA ASN A 54 17.39 0.34 2.05
C ASN A 54 17.42 -0.90 1.16
N THR A 55 16.75 -1.99 1.53
CA THR A 55 16.66 -3.21 0.71
C THR A 55 16.08 -2.90 -0.68
N ILE A 56 15.01 -2.10 -0.74
CA ILE A 56 14.37 -1.71 -2.00
C ILE A 56 15.27 -0.78 -2.80
N THR A 57 15.80 0.30 -2.19
CA THR A 57 16.59 1.30 -2.94
C THR A 57 17.92 0.75 -3.45
N GLN A 58 18.54 -0.19 -2.73
CA GLN A 58 19.76 -0.87 -3.18
C GLN A 58 19.48 -1.85 -4.32
N SER A 59 18.31 -2.50 -4.31
CA SER A 59 17.92 -3.48 -5.35
C SER A 59 17.31 -2.84 -6.60
N ASP A 60 16.61 -1.71 -6.44
CA ASP A 60 15.95 -0.98 -7.52
C ASP A 60 15.86 0.52 -7.22
N ASN A 61 16.82 1.26 -7.76
CA ASN A 61 16.89 2.71 -7.66
C ASN A 61 16.29 3.44 -8.87
N ARG A 62 15.70 2.72 -9.84
CA ARG A 62 15.21 3.36 -11.07
C ARG A 62 13.97 4.20 -10.75
N PRO A 63 13.89 5.45 -11.21
CA PRO A 63 12.74 6.31 -10.96
C PRO A 63 11.47 5.80 -11.66
N LEU A 64 10.32 6.26 -11.21
CA LEU A 64 9.06 6.20 -11.95
C LEU A 64 9.03 7.33 -13.00
N SER A 65 8.41 7.07 -14.16
CA SER A 65 8.36 8.02 -15.29
C SER A 65 7.08 8.85 -15.31
N PHE A 66 6.55 9.22 -14.14
CA PHE A 66 5.37 10.08 -13.99
C PHE A 66 5.49 10.89 -12.69
N ASN A 67 4.75 11.99 -12.60
CA ASN A 67 4.53 12.72 -11.35
C ASN A 67 3.23 12.25 -10.70
N LYS A 68 2.15 12.23 -11.48
CA LYS A 68 0.83 11.80 -11.05
C LYS A 68 0.11 11.02 -12.16
N MET A 69 -0.60 9.97 -11.79
CA MET A 69 -1.53 9.28 -12.67
C MET A 69 -2.88 9.17 -11.99
N VAL A 70 -3.96 9.36 -12.73
CA VAL A 70 -5.33 9.14 -12.25
C VAL A 70 -6.01 8.17 -13.19
N PHE A 71 -6.49 7.06 -12.64
CA PHE A 71 -7.25 6.05 -13.34
C PHE A 71 -8.67 6.00 -12.79
N HIS A 72 -9.65 5.89 -13.68
CA HIS A 72 -10.98 5.44 -13.31
C HIS A 72 -11.13 4.00 -13.74
N LEU A 73 -11.55 3.14 -12.83
CA LEU A 73 -11.78 1.72 -13.04
C LEU A 73 -13.23 1.39 -12.72
N ASP A 74 -13.85 0.58 -13.57
CA ASP A 74 -15.14 -0.04 -13.32
C ASP A 74 -14.89 -1.49 -12.92
N TRP A 75 -15.15 -1.80 -11.65
CA TRP A 75 -15.00 -3.13 -11.09
C TRP A 75 -16.31 -3.90 -11.18
N THR A 76 -16.23 -5.10 -11.73
CA THR A 76 -17.27 -6.13 -11.55
C THR A 76 -16.80 -7.09 -10.47
N LEU A 77 -17.46 -7.06 -9.32
CA LEU A 77 -17.15 -7.91 -8.16
C LEU A 77 -17.99 -9.19 -8.19
N ASN A 78 -17.45 -10.28 -7.65
CA ASN A 78 -18.08 -11.61 -7.57
C ASN A 78 -18.60 -12.12 -8.93
N ILE A 79 -17.76 -12.06 -9.97
CA ILE A 79 -18.13 -12.51 -11.32
C ILE A 79 -18.40 -14.02 -11.41
N ASP A 80 -17.90 -14.78 -10.44
CA ASP A 80 -18.09 -16.22 -10.29
C ASP A 80 -19.48 -16.60 -9.73
N ASP A 81 -20.23 -15.63 -9.18
CA ASP A 81 -21.59 -15.83 -8.66
C ASP A 81 -22.52 -14.69 -9.10
N LYS A 82 -23.30 -14.93 -10.16
CA LYS A 82 -24.24 -13.96 -10.73
C LYS A 82 -25.25 -13.40 -9.72
N ALA A 83 -25.59 -14.15 -8.67
CA ALA A 83 -26.54 -13.69 -7.66
C ALA A 83 -25.92 -12.67 -6.69
N LYS A 84 -24.58 -12.60 -6.63
CA LYS A 84 -23.81 -11.68 -5.78
C LYS A 84 -22.99 -10.66 -6.57
N THR A 85 -23.10 -10.68 -7.89
CA THR A 85 -22.39 -9.74 -8.76
C THR A 85 -22.80 -8.31 -8.44
N MET A 86 -21.80 -7.43 -8.31
CA MET A 86 -22.02 -6.02 -8.06
C MET A 86 -20.98 -5.17 -8.78
N HIS A 87 -21.33 -3.91 -9.03
CA HIS A 87 -20.46 -2.95 -9.67
C HIS A 87 -19.93 -1.93 -8.66
N GLU A 88 -18.69 -1.51 -8.87
CA GLU A 88 -18.00 -0.53 -8.03
C GLU A 88 -17.14 0.37 -8.92
N ASP A 89 -17.37 1.67 -8.81
CA ASP A 89 -16.54 2.68 -9.47
C ASP A 89 -15.35 2.98 -8.55
N GLN A 90 -14.15 2.87 -9.09
CA GLN A 90 -12.91 3.15 -8.37
C GLN A 90 -12.14 4.28 -9.04
N MET A 91 -11.73 5.26 -8.25
CA MET A 91 -10.70 6.22 -8.65
C MET A 91 -9.38 5.83 -8.00
N LEU A 92 -8.35 5.60 -8.82
CA LEU A 92 -7.00 5.28 -8.39
C LEU A 92 -6.08 6.46 -8.75
N THR A 93 -5.58 7.15 -7.74
CA THR A 93 -4.55 8.17 -7.89
C THR A 93 -3.19 7.61 -7.46
N LEU A 94 -2.23 7.64 -8.38
CA LEU A 94 -0.83 7.32 -8.13
C LEU A 94 -0.02 8.60 -8.13
N THR A 95 0.88 8.76 -7.17
CA THR A 95 1.83 9.88 -7.11
C THR A 95 3.24 9.35 -6.88
N ASN A 96 4.20 9.84 -7.64
CA ASN A 96 5.59 9.47 -7.47
C ASN A 96 6.10 9.94 -6.10
N ALA A 97 6.62 9.00 -5.31
CA ALA A 97 7.11 9.26 -3.96
C ALA A 97 8.65 9.23 -3.89
N GLY A 98 9.32 9.22 -5.04
CA GLY A 98 10.77 9.12 -5.20
C GLY A 98 11.24 7.69 -5.49
N GLY A 99 12.27 7.57 -6.33
CA GLY A 99 12.84 6.28 -6.71
C GLY A 99 11.80 5.31 -7.27
N SER A 100 11.73 4.10 -6.71
CA SER A 100 10.77 3.05 -7.09
C SER A 100 9.48 3.04 -6.25
N PHE A 101 9.23 4.09 -5.47
CA PHE A 101 8.07 4.19 -4.58
C PHE A 101 6.93 4.98 -5.22
N ALA A 102 5.72 4.43 -5.15
CA ALA A 102 4.49 5.12 -5.54
C ALA A 102 3.56 5.24 -4.34
N ARG A 103 3.07 6.45 -4.08
CA ARG A 103 1.89 6.68 -3.23
C ARG A 103 0.64 6.39 -4.03
N MET A 104 -0.33 5.78 -3.37
CA MET A 104 -1.55 5.30 -3.96
C MET A 104 -2.72 5.73 -3.08
N LEU A 105 -3.71 6.38 -3.68
CA LEU A 105 -5.01 6.68 -3.11
C LEU A 105 -6.06 5.96 -3.95
N ILE A 106 -6.79 5.04 -3.32
CA ILE A 106 -7.92 4.34 -3.90
C ILE A 106 -9.18 4.90 -3.24
N GLU A 107 -10.14 5.34 -4.04
CA GLU A 107 -11.45 5.78 -3.59
C GLU A 107 -12.52 4.98 -4.33
N ASP A 108 -13.28 4.18 -3.58
CA ASP A 108 -14.33 3.33 -4.11
C ASP A 108 -15.70 3.98 -3.87
N SER A 109 -16.59 3.85 -4.84
CA SER A 109 -17.95 4.33 -4.76
C SER A 109 -18.94 3.37 -5.40
N ARG A 110 -20.18 3.40 -4.92
CA ARG A 110 -21.29 2.61 -5.46
C ARG A 110 -22.49 3.52 -5.65
N ASN A 111 -23.03 3.55 -6.87
CA ASN A 111 -24.09 4.49 -7.25
C ASN A 111 -23.70 5.95 -6.90
N SER A 112 -22.45 6.32 -7.19
CA SER A 112 -21.88 7.63 -6.87
C SER A 112 -21.83 7.99 -5.37
N VAL A 113 -21.99 7.02 -4.47
CA VAL A 113 -21.81 7.20 -3.03
C VAL A 113 -20.45 6.61 -2.62
N PRO A 114 -19.52 7.41 -2.05
CA PRO A 114 -18.25 6.88 -1.53
C PRO A 114 -18.47 5.84 -0.44
N THR A 115 -17.80 4.70 -0.56
CA THR A 115 -17.92 3.58 0.38
C THR A 115 -16.64 3.33 1.15
N HIS A 116 -15.49 3.49 0.48
CA HIS A 116 -14.20 3.11 0.99
C HIS A 116 -13.08 3.98 0.41
N GLN A 117 -12.05 4.22 1.22
CA GLN A 117 -10.81 4.83 0.80
C GLN A 117 -9.64 3.97 1.31
N GLN A 118 -8.61 3.79 0.49
CA GLN A 118 -7.35 3.19 0.90
C GLN A 118 -6.17 4.05 0.49
N ASP A 119 -5.35 4.37 1.48
CA ASP A 119 -4.11 5.11 1.32
C ASP A 119 -2.94 4.13 1.43
N SER A 120 -2.00 4.16 0.49
CA SER A 120 -0.87 3.23 0.48
C SER A 120 0.43 3.87 -0.02
N LEU A 121 1.55 3.40 0.52
CA LEU A 121 2.88 3.51 -0.08
C LEU A 121 3.27 2.14 -0.61
N THR A 122 3.69 2.08 -1.86
CA THR A 122 3.92 0.84 -2.59
C THR A 122 5.29 0.84 -3.27
N TYR A 123 5.87 -0.35 -3.44
CA TYR A 123 6.92 -0.57 -4.44
C TYR A 123 6.25 -0.72 -5.82
N ARG A 124 6.44 0.29 -6.68
CA ARG A 124 5.93 0.34 -8.06
C ARG A 124 4.44 -0.05 -8.23
N GLY A 125 3.58 0.23 -7.24
CA GLY A 125 2.16 -0.17 -7.28
C GLY A 125 1.89 -1.67 -7.10
N LEU A 126 2.92 -2.51 -6.92
CA LEU A 126 2.79 -3.98 -6.79
C LEU A 126 2.71 -4.42 -5.34
N LEU A 127 3.71 -4.07 -4.53
CA LEU A 127 3.86 -4.54 -3.16
C LEU A 127 3.52 -3.40 -2.18
N PRO A 128 2.43 -3.49 -1.39
CA PRO A 128 2.13 -2.49 -0.38
C PRO A 128 3.14 -2.58 0.76
N LEU A 129 3.79 -1.46 1.07
CA LEU A 129 4.80 -1.33 2.12
C LEU A 129 4.20 -0.69 3.37
N ARG A 130 3.24 0.20 3.17
CA ARG A 130 2.40 0.78 4.21
C ARG A 130 1.02 1.03 3.62
N GLN A 131 -0.04 0.66 4.33
CA GLN A 131 -1.41 0.89 3.85
C GLN A 131 -2.37 1.15 5.01
N GLN A 132 -3.41 1.95 4.79
CA GLN A 132 -4.47 2.19 5.75
C GLN A 132 -5.79 2.34 5.00
N SER A 133 -6.83 1.70 5.53
CA SER A 133 -8.17 1.70 4.94
C SER A 133 -9.15 2.43 5.83
N PHE A 134 -10.08 3.14 5.20
CA PHE A 134 -11.13 3.92 5.84
C PHE A 134 -12.47 3.55 5.24
N ALA A 135 -13.40 3.09 6.08
CA ALA A 135 -14.80 3.00 5.70
C ALA A 135 -15.42 4.40 5.82
N MET A 136 -16.10 4.87 4.78
CA MET A 136 -16.64 6.24 4.74
C MET A 136 -17.73 6.51 5.77
N ASN A 137 -18.32 5.45 6.34
CA ASN A 137 -19.32 5.53 7.41
C ASN A 137 -18.73 5.37 8.82
N ALA A 138 -17.41 5.19 8.96
CA ALA A 138 -16.76 5.04 10.26
C ALA A 138 -16.26 6.41 10.78
N SER A 139 -16.26 6.60 12.10
CA SER A 139 -15.67 7.79 12.73
C SER A 139 -14.14 7.68 12.87
N ILE A 140 -13.64 6.45 13.04
CA ILE A 140 -12.24 6.13 13.31
C ILE A 140 -11.73 5.19 12.22
N GLY A 141 -10.55 5.50 11.68
CA GLY A 141 -9.85 4.64 10.74
C GLY A 141 -9.18 3.44 11.41
N GLY A 142 -9.00 2.36 10.67
CA GLY A 142 -8.18 1.23 11.13
C GLY A 142 -6.71 1.65 11.35
N PHE A 143 -5.93 0.87 12.08
CA PHE A 143 -4.49 1.11 12.17
C PHE A 143 -3.83 0.88 10.80
N ALA A 144 -2.82 1.70 10.47
CA ALA A 144 -2.02 1.45 9.29
C ALA A 144 -1.30 0.11 9.43
N TYR A 145 -1.28 -0.68 8.36
CA TYR A 145 -0.45 -1.86 8.22
C TYR A 145 0.90 -1.45 7.64
N VAL A 146 1.99 -1.98 8.18
CA VAL A 146 3.36 -1.60 7.83
C VAL A 146 4.22 -2.84 7.64
N MET A 147 5.02 -2.84 6.59
CA MET A 147 6.08 -3.81 6.38
C MET A 147 7.26 -3.45 7.28
N HIS A 148 7.68 -4.40 8.13
CA HIS A 148 8.75 -4.21 9.11
C HIS A 148 10.12 -4.66 8.60
N ASP A 149 10.13 -5.70 7.76
CA ASP A 149 11.36 -6.26 7.21
C ASP A 149 11.10 -6.95 5.86
N LEU A 150 12.13 -7.02 5.03
CA LEU A 150 12.14 -7.71 3.74
C LEU A 150 13.26 -8.76 3.74
N LYS A 151 12.88 -10.02 3.91
CA LYS A 151 13.77 -11.19 3.95
C LYS A 151 14.19 -11.65 2.54
N GLN A 152 13.28 -11.52 1.58
CA GLN A 152 13.50 -11.76 0.15
C GLN A 152 12.87 -10.61 -0.63
N PHE A 153 13.58 -10.08 -1.61
CA PHE A 153 13.07 -9.02 -2.47
C PHE A 153 13.62 -9.13 -3.89
N ASP A 154 12.76 -9.52 -4.82
CA ASP A 154 13.08 -9.54 -6.24
C ASP A 154 12.59 -8.26 -6.93
N PRO A 155 13.50 -7.38 -7.42
CA PRO A 155 13.08 -6.18 -8.13
C PRO A 155 12.49 -6.54 -9.49
N ILE A 156 11.44 -5.82 -9.92
CA ILE A 156 10.85 -6.02 -11.24
C ILE A 156 11.77 -5.49 -12.33
N THR A 157 12.42 -6.39 -13.07
CA THR A 157 13.30 -6.05 -14.20
C THR A 157 12.62 -6.38 -15.54
N PRO A 158 13.06 -5.79 -16.67
CA PRO A 158 12.50 -6.12 -17.98
C PRO A 158 12.60 -7.62 -18.32
N THR A 159 13.60 -8.31 -17.77
CA THR A 159 13.86 -9.75 -17.99
C THR A 159 13.22 -10.65 -16.92
N ALA A 160 12.59 -10.09 -15.89
CA ALA A 160 11.94 -10.88 -14.85
C ALA A 160 10.75 -11.65 -15.42
N ASN A 161 10.64 -12.91 -15.02
CA ASN A 161 9.50 -13.78 -15.30
C ASN A 161 8.76 -14.17 -14.01
N THR A 162 9.48 -14.17 -12.89
CA THR A 162 8.96 -14.45 -11.56
C THR A 162 9.54 -13.43 -10.58
N LEU A 163 8.80 -13.11 -9.53
CA LEU A 163 9.25 -12.27 -8.43
C LEU A 163 8.83 -12.94 -7.13
N GLU A 164 9.71 -12.93 -6.14
CA GLU A 164 9.43 -13.38 -4.78
C GLU A 164 9.68 -12.24 -3.78
N TYR A 165 8.71 -12.09 -2.87
CA TYR A 165 8.78 -11.17 -1.74
C TYR A 165 8.50 -11.95 -0.47
N ALA A 166 9.44 -11.98 0.47
CA ALA A 166 9.22 -12.53 1.81
C ALA A 166 9.45 -11.42 2.84
N TYR A 167 8.51 -11.23 3.76
CA TYR A 167 8.51 -10.07 4.64
C TYR A 167 7.90 -10.36 6.00
N THR A 168 8.18 -9.47 6.96
CA THR A 168 7.41 -9.36 8.19
C THR A 168 6.58 -8.08 8.17
N SER A 169 5.41 -8.12 8.79
CA SER A 169 4.51 -6.97 8.79
C SER A 169 3.55 -6.98 9.99
N GLY A 170 2.98 -5.83 10.30
CA GLY A 170 2.12 -5.63 11.46
C GLY A 170 1.41 -4.29 11.42
N THR A 171 0.62 -3.99 12.45
CA THR A 171 0.00 -2.66 12.56
C THR A 171 1.02 -1.63 13.03
N SER A 172 0.79 -0.35 12.74
CA SER A 172 1.70 0.75 13.10
C SER A 172 1.89 0.94 14.61
N VAL A 173 0.99 0.39 15.44
CA VAL A 173 1.06 0.43 16.90
C VAL A 173 1.70 -0.83 17.50
N GLN A 174 2.00 -1.82 16.65
CA GLN A 174 2.58 -3.08 17.06
C GLN A 174 4.10 -2.96 17.17
N PHE A 175 4.66 -3.39 18.30
CA PHE A 175 6.10 -3.34 18.56
C PHE A 175 6.78 -4.71 18.57
N MET A 176 6.01 -5.81 18.59
CA MET A 176 6.52 -7.18 18.57
C MET A 176 5.49 -8.15 17.97
N ASN A 177 5.86 -9.42 17.77
CA ASN A 177 5.00 -10.47 17.20
C ASN A 177 4.52 -10.18 15.77
N PHE A 178 5.39 -9.56 14.96
CA PHE A 178 5.10 -9.31 13.55
C PHE A 178 4.81 -10.61 12.80
N ARG A 179 3.95 -10.53 11.80
CA ARG A 179 3.51 -11.69 11.03
C ARG A 179 4.38 -11.84 9.80
N ASP A 180 4.88 -13.05 9.59
CA ASP A 180 5.48 -13.44 8.33
C ASP A 180 4.42 -13.49 7.22
N GLY A 181 4.83 -13.07 6.04
CA GLY A 181 4.07 -13.21 4.81
C GLY A 181 5.03 -13.38 3.64
N HIS A 182 4.53 -13.95 2.56
CA HIS A 182 5.24 -13.92 1.30
C HIS A 182 4.28 -13.76 0.13
N THR A 183 4.83 -13.26 -0.97
CA THR A 183 4.13 -13.05 -2.23
C THR A 183 4.99 -13.61 -3.35
N THR A 184 4.39 -14.39 -4.23
CA THR A 184 5.02 -14.80 -5.48
C THR A 184 4.26 -14.17 -6.63
N CYS A 185 4.97 -13.61 -7.60
CA CYS A 185 4.37 -13.02 -8.79
C CYS A 185 4.94 -13.66 -10.05
N THR A 186 4.11 -13.78 -11.08
CA THR A 186 4.49 -14.24 -12.42
C THR A 186 4.18 -13.17 -13.44
N LEU A 187 5.13 -12.92 -14.35
CA LEU A 187 5.00 -11.90 -15.38
C LEU A 187 4.65 -12.56 -16.71
N GLY A 188 3.53 -12.15 -17.29
CA GLY A 188 3.10 -12.55 -18.63
C GLY A 188 3.95 -11.94 -19.75
N LYS A 189 3.54 -12.21 -20.98
CA LYS A 189 4.15 -11.59 -22.17
C LYS A 189 3.80 -10.10 -22.24
N PRO A 190 4.70 -9.25 -22.78
CA PRO A 190 4.37 -7.86 -23.10
C PRO A 190 3.22 -7.75 -24.10
N TYR A 191 2.40 -6.71 -23.94
CA TYR A 191 1.36 -6.27 -24.86
C TYR A 191 1.28 -4.75 -24.87
N SER A 192 0.65 -4.15 -25.89
CA SER A 192 0.55 -2.69 -25.97
C SER A 192 -0.26 -2.12 -24.80
N ALA A 193 0.28 -1.14 -24.07
CA ALA A 193 -0.43 -0.50 -22.96
C ALA A 193 -1.75 0.16 -23.41
N SER A 194 -1.81 0.58 -24.67
CA SER A 194 -3.03 1.12 -25.30
C SER A 194 -4.22 0.14 -25.34
N GLN A 195 -3.98 -1.16 -25.14
CA GLN A 195 -5.06 -2.16 -24.98
C GLN A 195 -5.80 -2.01 -23.64
N LEU A 196 -5.17 -1.45 -22.61
CA LEU A 196 -5.83 -1.12 -21.35
C LEU A 196 -6.63 0.17 -21.51
N PHE A 197 -5.98 1.20 -22.03
CA PHE A 197 -6.62 2.48 -22.33
C PHE A 197 -5.80 3.27 -23.37
N ALA A 198 -6.46 3.93 -24.31
CA ALA A 198 -5.82 4.46 -25.52
C ALA A 198 -4.73 5.51 -25.28
N SER A 199 -4.79 6.28 -24.19
CA SER A 199 -3.78 7.30 -23.85
C SER A 199 -2.50 6.73 -23.21
N LEU A 200 -2.45 5.43 -22.90
CA LEU A 200 -1.29 4.81 -22.28
C LEU A 200 -0.22 4.44 -23.30
N GLU A 201 1.01 4.85 -23.02
CA GLU A 201 2.16 4.63 -23.88
C GLU A 201 2.95 3.36 -23.51
N GLY A 202 3.68 2.84 -24.50
CA GLY A 202 4.62 1.74 -24.31
C GLY A 202 3.96 0.37 -24.18
N GLN A 203 4.65 -0.52 -23.45
CA GLN A 203 4.20 -1.89 -23.20
C GLN A 203 3.64 -2.02 -21.80
N ALA A 204 2.70 -2.95 -21.65
CA ALA A 204 2.23 -3.46 -20.37
C ALA A 204 2.50 -4.96 -20.27
N ARG A 205 2.63 -5.46 -19.05
CA ARG A 205 2.69 -6.90 -18.75
C ARG A 205 1.63 -7.25 -17.73
N LYS A 206 0.98 -8.39 -17.91
CA LYS A 206 0.13 -8.97 -16.87
C LYS A 206 1.03 -9.47 -15.76
N VAL A 207 0.76 -9.11 -14.52
CA VAL A 207 1.48 -9.63 -13.35
C VAL A 207 0.46 -10.29 -12.44
N ASP A 208 0.54 -11.62 -12.32
CA ASP A 208 -0.32 -12.40 -11.44
C ASP A 208 0.45 -12.73 -10.16
N CYS A 209 0.01 -12.16 -9.04
CA CYS A 209 0.59 -12.34 -7.72
C CYS A 209 -0.30 -13.20 -6.82
N THR A 210 0.33 -14.08 -6.03
CA THR A 210 -0.32 -14.90 -5.01
C THR A 210 0.24 -14.52 -3.64
N TRP A 211 -0.65 -14.20 -2.70
CA TRP A 211 -0.28 -13.92 -1.32
C TRP A 211 -0.45 -15.14 -0.44
N TYR A 212 0.46 -15.27 0.50
CA TYR A 212 0.49 -16.35 1.47
C TYR A 212 0.54 -15.78 2.88
N ASN A 213 -0.23 -16.38 3.78
CA ASN A 213 -0.20 -16.04 5.19
C ASN A 213 0.99 -16.71 5.91
N SER A 214 1.11 -16.48 7.23
CA SER A 214 2.17 -17.04 8.07
C SER A 214 2.20 -18.56 8.12
N ASN A 215 1.12 -19.23 7.72
CA ASN A 215 1.04 -20.69 7.67
C ASN A 215 1.38 -21.25 6.28
N GLY A 216 1.79 -20.39 5.34
CA GLY A 216 2.04 -20.77 3.94
C GLY A 216 0.77 -21.05 3.14
N ALA A 217 -0.41 -20.72 3.67
CA ALA A 217 -1.67 -20.89 2.94
C ALA A 217 -1.97 -19.66 2.08
N VAL A 218 -2.50 -19.89 0.88
CA VAL A 218 -2.92 -18.82 -0.04
C VAL A 218 -4.04 -18.01 0.60
N SER A 219 -3.81 -16.71 0.79
CA SER A 219 -4.79 -15.77 1.32
C SER A 219 -5.53 -15.01 0.21
N GLY A 220 -4.97 -14.95 -0.98
CA GLY A 220 -5.59 -14.33 -2.14
C GLY A 220 -4.64 -14.26 -3.33
N LYS A 221 -5.19 -13.87 -4.48
CA LYS A 221 -4.42 -13.54 -5.68
C LYS A 221 -4.84 -12.17 -6.19
N ARG A 222 -3.90 -11.47 -6.81
CA ARG A 222 -4.21 -10.29 -7.61
C ARG A 222 -3.52 -10.29 -8.95
N THR A 223 -4.24 -9.73 -9.90
CA THR A 223 -3.77 -9.47 -11.24
C THR A 223 -3.53 -7.97 -11.36
N TYR A 224 -2.37 -7.63 -11.89
CA TYR A 224 -1.99 -6.28 -12.20
C TYR A 224 -1.69 -6.14 -13.69
N ALA A 225 -1.87 -4.93 -14.20
CA ALA A 225 -1.20 -4.47 -15.41
C ALA A 225 0.01 -3.63 -15.01
N TYR A 226 1.23 -4.14 -15.22
CA TYR A 226 2.47 -3.39 -15.04
C TYR A 226 2.78 -2.60 -16.31
N LEU A 227 2.74 -1.28 -16.22
CA LEU A 227 2.99 -0.36 -17.33
C LEU A 227 4.50 -0.07 -17.38
N GLU A 228 5.21 -0.67 -18.34
CA GLU A 228 6.67 -0.65 -18.36
C GLU A 228 7.25 0.75 -18.56
N HIS A 229 6.61 1.56 -19.40
CA HIS A 229 7.04 2.93 -19.68
C HIS A 229 7.00 3.82 -18.43
N TYR A 230 5.93 3.71 -17.63
CA TYR A 230 5.73 4.47 -16.39
C TYR A 230 6.41 3.83 -15.18
N GLY A 231 6.72 2.53 -15.24
CA GLY A 231 7.39 1.78 -14.19
C GLY A 231 6.50 1.43 -12.99
N VAL A 232 5.18 1.34 -13.19
CA VAL A 232 4.17 1.14 -12.12
C VAL A 232 3.10 0.13 -12.54
N ALA A 233 2.54 -0.57 -11.56
CA ALA A 233 1.42 -1.48 -11.71
C ALA A 233 0.10 -0.88 -11.23
N ILE A 234 -0.98 -1.24 -11.92
CA ILE A 234 -2.36 -0.99 -11.51
C ILE A 234 -3.08 -2.32 -11.31
N GLY A 235 -3.89 -2.44 -10.26
CA GLY A 235 -4.68 -3.64 -10.00
C GLY A 235 -5.84 -3.74 -10.98
N THR A 236 -5.98 -4.88 -11.67
CA THR A 236 -7.05 -5.12 -12.67
C THR A 236 -7.86 -6.37 -12.37
N GLY A 237 -7.50 -7.13 -11.34
CA GLY A 237 -8.27 -8.28 -10.91
C GLY A 237 -7.87 -8.79 -9.54
N SER A 238 -8.77 -9.56 -8.92
CA SER A 238 -8.51 -10.26 -7.66
C SER A 238 -9.28 -11.55 -7.57
N GLN A 239 -8.67 -12.54 -6.91
CA GLN A 239 -9.34 -13.76 -6.49
C GLN A 239 -9.14 -13.89 -4.98
N LEU A 240 -10.23 -13.73 -4.24
CA LEU A 240 -10.28 -13.87 -2.78
C LEU A 240 -11.22 -15.01 -2.42
N ALA A 241 -11.22 -15.44 -1.16
CA ALA A 241 -12.19 -16.43 -0.68
C ALA A 241 -13.65 -15.95 -0.82
N SER A 242 -13.87 -14.64 -0.90
CA SER A 242 -15.20 -14.02 -1.07
C SER A 242 -15.70 -14.01 -2.51
N GLY A 243 -14.83 -14.20 -3.51
CA GLY A 243 -15.18 -14.15 -4.93
C GLY A 243 -14.04 -13.69 -5.84
N ILE A 244 -14.32 -13.68 -7.13
CA ILE A 244 -13.45 -13.19 -8.20
C ILE A 244 -13.93 -11.82 -8.64
N SER A 245 -13.02 -10.89 -8.89
CA SER A 245 -13.33 -9.53 -9.34
C SER A 245 -12.38 -9.11 -10.45
N GLU A 246 -12.89 -8.33 -11.39
CA GLU A 246 -12.14 -7.80 -12.53
C GLU A 246 -12.45 -6.31 -12.71
N ALA A 247 -11.46 -5.56 -13.16
CA ALA A 247 -11.56 -4.13 -13.39
C ALA A 247 -11.30 -3.81 -14.85
N LYS A 248 -12.11 -2.90 -15.40
CA LYS A 248 -11.85 -2.27 -16.69
C LYS A 248 -11.40 -0.82 -16.47
N VAL A 249 -10.30 -0.42 -17.10
CA VAL A 249 -9.88 0.99 -17.12
C VAL A 249 -10.82 1.76 -18.04
N THR A 250 -11.53 2.74 -17.48
CA THR A 250 -12.50 3.58 -18.21
C THR A 250 -11.93 4.94 -18.57
N SER A 251 -10.94 5.42 -17.83
CA SER A 251 -10.10 6.56 -18.20
C SER A 251 -8.73 6.53 -17.53
N ALA A 252 -7.76 7.22 -18.14
CA ALA A 252 -6.43 7.43 -17.59
C ALA A 252 -5.90 8.84 -17.94
N SER A 253 -5.41 9.55 -16.93
CA SER A 253 -4.70 10.83 -17.04
C SER A 253 -3.29 10.71 -16.45
N ILE A 254 -2.31 11.33 -17.09
CA ILE A 254 -0.88 11.23 -16.73
C ILE A 254 -0.27 12.64 -16.75
N GLU A 255 0.46 12.99 -15.69
CA GLU A 255 1.22 14.23 -15.48
C GLU A 255 2.68 13.95 -15.13
#